data_AF-A0A1I1MQB1-F1
#
_entry.id   AF-A0A1I1MQB1-F1
#
_cell.length_a   1.000
_cell.length_b   1.000
_cell.length_c   1.000
_cell.angle_alpha   90.00
_cell.angle_beta   90.00
_cell.angle_gamma   90.00
#
_symmetry.space_group_name_H-M   'P 1'
#
loop_
_entity.id
_entity.type
_entity.pdbx_description
1 polymer ?
#
loop_
_entity_poly.entity_id
_entity_poly.type
_entity_poly.pdbx_seq_one_letter_code
_entity_poly.pdbx_strand_id
1 'polypeptide(L)'
;MAEKWPSFVTSDLGDSPKDDAEMQRRWETYDREMRELIAVGKIHQDEDGWWVDDATGELIGPDPEIERPRTDEELSRLKPIDEVLPKLAESIRRGRGRPRLHNAKQAVTLRLDPDVVERFKSEGDDWRTRMAQAVKKASPRG
;
A
#
# COMPACT_ATOMS: atom_id res chain seq x y z
N MET A 1 32.22 12.65 5.90
CA MET A 1 31.17 12.43 6.90
C MET A 1 30.15 13.51 6.66
N ALA A 2 29.03 13.21 6.01
CA ALA A 2 27.97 14.19 5.82
C ALA A 2 27.54 14.68 7.20
N GLU A 3 27.48 16.00 7.38
CA GLU A 3 27.01 16.60 8.63
C GLU A 3 25.58 16.09 8.90
N LYS A 4 25.28 15.81 10.17
CA LYS A 4 24.01 15.20 10.58
C LYS A 4 22.84 16.09 10.15
N TRP A 5 21.88 15.54 9.41
CA TRP A 5 20.67 16.25 9.01
C TRP A 5 19.94 16.85 10.23
N PRO A 6 19.58 18.14 10.22
CA PRO A 6 18.87 18.79 11.31
C PRO A 6 17.52 18.11 11.60
N SER A 7 17.14 18.01 12.87
CA SER A 7 15.92 17.33 13.28
C SER A 7 14.83 18.32 13.71
N PHE A 8 13.62 18.15 13.18
CA PHE A 8 12.44 18.89 13.61
C PHE A 8 11.33 17.90 13.98
N VAL A 9 11.26 17.54 15.26
CA VAL A 9 10.27 16.62 15.81
C VAL A 9 9.28 17.41 16.68
N THR A 10 7.99 17.26 16.37
CA THR A 10 6.88 17.90 17.10
C THR A 10 5.86 16.88 17.60
N SER A 11 6.08 15.58 17.39
CA SER A 11 5.13 14.52 17.76
C SER A 11 4.87 14.40 19.27
N ASP A 12 5.75 14.98 20.09
CA ASP A 12 5.65 15.07 21.54
C ASP A 12 4.87 16.29 22.04
N LEU A 13 4.56 17.24 21.15
CA LEU A 13 3.87 18.49 21.49
C LEU A 13 2.34 18.35 21.38
N GLY A 14 1.60 19.04 22.25
CA GLY A 14 0.15 19.18 22.18
C GLY A 14 -0.29 20.49 21.51
N ASP A 15 -1.56 20.87 21.69
CA ASP A 15 -2.16 22.08 21.08
C ASP A 15 -2.19 23.30 22.03
N SER A 16 -1.33 23.34 23.06
CA SER A 16 -1.33 24.46 24.00
C SER A 16 -0.48 25.64 23.50
N PRO A 17 -0.75 26.89 23.93
CA PRO A 17 0.09 28.03 23.58
C PRO A 17 1.56 27.91 24.01
N LYS A 18 1.85 27.06 25.01
CA LYS A 18 3.23 26.75 25.40
C LYS A 18 3.89 25.78 24.42
N ASP A 19 3.13 24.82 23.92
CA ASP A 19 3.58 23.88 22.89
C ASP A 19 3.84 24.61 21.57
N ASP A 20 3.00 25.58 21.21
CA ASP A 20 3.24 26.47 20.06
C ASP A 20 4.55 27.26 20.17
N ALA A 21 4.82 27.82 21.36
CA ALA A 21 6.05 28.55 21.62
C ALA A 21 7.28 27.65 21.56
N GLU A 22 7.15 26.40 22.02
CA GLU A 22 8.22 25.39 21.95
C GLU A 22 8.45 24.93 20.51
N MET A 23 7.38 24.68 19.74
CA MET A 23 7.47 24.38 18.30
C MET A 23 8.21 25.49 17.56
N GLN A 24 7.89 26.76 17.83
CA GLN A 24 8.54 27.90 17.21
C GLN A 24 10.04 27.95 17.52
N ARG A 25 10.45 27.69 18.77
CA ARG A 25 11.87 27.63 19.15
C ARG A 25 12.62 26.48 18.45
N ARG A 26 11.99 25.31 18.35
CA ARG A 26 12.54 24.15 17.63
C ARG A 26 12.68 24.47 16.13
N TRP A 27 11.69 25.13 15.54
CA TRP A 27 11.71 25.57 14.16
C TRP A 27 12.84 26.57 13.89
N GLU A 28 13.05 27.56 14.76
CA GLU A 28 14.15 28.52 14.63
C GLU A 28 15.54 27.86 14.69
N THR A 29 15.67 26.82 15.51
CA THR A 29 16.91 26.03 15.60
C THR A 29 17.13 25.24 14.32
N TYR A 30 16.11 24.53 13.86
CA TYR A 30 16.14 23.78 12.60
C TYR A 30 16.43 24.71 11.39
N ASP A 31 15.76 25.85 11.28
CA ASP A 31 15.95 26.82 10.19
C ASP A 31 17.38 27.38 10.19
N ARG A 32 17.94 27.70 11.35
CA ARG A 32 19.35 28.13 11.46
C ARG A 32 20.31 27.06 10.96
N GLU A 33 20.17 25.83 11.46
CA GLU A 33 21.05 24.71 11.08
C GLU A 33 20.93 24.40 9.58
N MET A 34 19.70 24.41 9.03
CA MET A 34 19.47 24.24 7.59
C MET A 34 20.10 25.35 6.75
N ARG A 35 19.98 26.61 7.18
CA ARG A 35 20.63 27.74 6.48
C ARG A 35 22.14 27.66 6.51
N GLU A 36 22.72 27.20 7.62
CA GLU A 36 24.17 26.98 7.72
C GLU A 36 24.61 25.90 6.70
N LEU A 37 23.89 24.78 6.61
CA LEU A 37 24.17 23.73 5.62
C LEU A 37 24.09 24.23 4.17
N ILE A 38 23.05 25.01 3.84
CA ILE A 38 22.90 25.62 2.50
C ILE A 38 24.01 26.64 2.23
N ALA A 39 24.35 27.49 3.21
CA ALA A 39 25.34 28.55 3.07
C ALA A 39 26.78 28.03 2.95
N VAL A 40 27.08 26.86 3.52
CA VAL A 40 28.36 26.15 3.33
C VAL A 40 28.52 25.66 1.87
N GLY A 41 27.45 25.73 1.06
CA GLY A 41 27.52 25.62 -0.41
C GLY A 41 27.74 24.20 -0.89
N LYS A 42 27.13 23.24 -0.20
CA LYS A 42 27.28 21.82 -0.51
C LYS A 42 25.97 21.09 -0.76
N ILE A 43 24.82 21.77 -0.70
CA ILE A 43 23.54 21.10 -0.86
C ILE A 43 22.57 21.92 -1.70
N HIS A 44 21.87 21.27 -2.62
CA HIS A 44 20.80 21.88 -3.42
C HIS A 44 19.56 21.00 -3.42
N GLN A 45 18.40 21.60 -3.70
CA GLN A 45 17.24 20.84 -4.14
C GLN A 45 17.28 20.68 -5.65
N ASP A 46 17.12 19.46 -6.12
CA ASP A 46 17.04 19.18 -7.55
C ASP A 46 15.63 19.41 -8.13
N GLU A 47 15.42 19.04 -9.40
CA GLU A 47 14.14 19.23 -10.11
C GLU A 47 12.95 18.50 -9.45
N ASP A 48 13.24 17.39 -8.74
CA ASP A 48 12.26 16.56 -8.05
C ASP A 48 12.06 16.98 -6.58
N GLY A 49 12.77 18.03 -6.13
CA GLY A 49 12.70 18.57 -4.76
C GLY A 49 13.50 17.79 -3.72
N TRP A 50 14.38 16.88 -4.16
CA TRP A 50 15.29 16.14 -3.27
C TRP A 50 16.51 16.95 -2.94
N TRP A 51 16.96 16.87 -1.68
CA TRP A 51 18.22 17.46 -1.27
C TRP A 51 19.39 16.55 -1.65
N VAL A 52 20.37 17.13 -2.33
CA VAL A 52 21.56 16.43 -2.83
C VAL A 52 22.81 17.12 -2.31
N ASP A 53 23.79 16.34 -1.87
CA ASP A 53 25.13 16.86 -1.58
C ASP A 53 25.90 17.12 -2.89
N ASP A 54 26.34 18.35 -3.13
CA ASP A 54 27.06 18.78 -4.34
C ASP A 54 28.45 18.15 -4.49
N ALA A 55 29.07 17.73 -3.38
CA ALA A 55 30.41 17.16 -3.38
C ALA A 55 30.40 15.64 -3.66
N THR A 56 29.38 14.91 -3.18
CA THR A 56 29.27 13.45 -3.36
C THR A 56 28.21 13.05 -4.38
N GLY A 57 27.24 13.90 -4.66
CA GLY A 57 26.03 13.56 -5.44
C GLY A 57 25.06 12.65 -4.69
N GLU A 58 25.26 12.43 -3.39
CA GLU A 58 24.40 11.57 -2.58
C GLU A 58 23.12 12.30 -2.15
N LEU A 59 22.03 11.54 -2.04
CA LEU A 59 20.79 12.03 -1.44
C LEU A 59 21.01 12.22 0.06
N ILE A 60 20.52 13.35 0.56
CA ILE A 60 20.57 13.70 1.98
C ILE A 60 19.17 14.08 2.45
N GLY A 61 18.88 13.82 3.71
CA GLY A 61 17.56 14.04 4.25
C GLY A 61 17.40 13.50 5.67
N PRO A 62 16.19 13.62 6.25
CA PRO A 62 15.89 13.10 7.57
C PRO A 62 16.01 11.57 7.64
N ASP A 63 15.90 10.90 6.50
CA ASP A 63 16.16 9.47 6.36
C ASP A 63 17.10 9.24 5.15
N PRO A 64 18.39 8.95 5.42
CA PRO A 64 19.41 8.77 4.38
C PRO A 64 19.30 7.40 3.67
N GLU A 65 18.44 6.49 4.13
CA GLU A 65 18.17 5.22 3.43
C GLU A 65 17.03 5.36 2.41
N ILE A 66 16.39 6.52 2.29
CA ILE A 66 15.35 6.76 1.28
C ILE A 66 15.99 6.74 -0.11
N GLU A 67 15.65 5.71 -0.88
CA GLU A 67 15.99 5.62 -2.30
C GLU A 67 15.06 6.51 -3.14
N ARG A 68 15.63 7.20 -4.15
CA ARG A 68 14.82 7.93 -5.14
C ARG A 68 13.86 6.95 -5.84
N PRO A 69 12.61 7.34 -6.10
CA PRO A 69 11.77 6.64 -7.07
C PRO A 69 12.52 6.45 -8.39
N ARG A 70 12.44 5.24 -8.97
CA ARG A 70 13.01 4.99 -10.29
C ARG A 70 12.41 5.95 -11.30
N THR A 71 13.27 6.55 -12.12
CA THR A 71 12.85 7.41 -13.23
C THR A 71 12.13 6.59 -14.30
N ASP A 72 11.29 7.23 -15.12
CA ASP A 72 10.62 6.57 -16.24
C ASP A 72 11.62 5.93 -17.21
N GLU A 73 12.78 6.57 -17.41
CA GLU A 73 13.87 6.00 -18.22
C GLU A 73 14.44 4.72 -17.63
N GLU A 74 14.68 4.67 -16.32
CA GLU A 74 15.13 3.45 -15.64
C GLU A 74 14.06 2.36 -15.68
N LEU A 75 12.80 2.71 -15.46
CA LEU A 75 11.67 1.78 -15.55
C LEU A 75 11.54 1.20 -16.95
N SER A 76 11.77 1.99 -18.00
CA SER A 76 11.71 1.54 -19.39
C SER A 76 12.78 0.48 -19.74
N ARG A 77 13.87 0.44 -18.97
CA ARG A 77 14.97 -0.53 -19.15
C ARG A 77 14.72 -1.83 -18.40
N LEU A 78 13.70 -1.89 -17.53
CA LEU A 78 13.36 -3.11 -16.80
C LEU A 78 12.82 -4.17 -17.75
N LYS A 79 13.30 -5.39 -17.56
CA LYS A 79 12.85 -6.55 -18.34
C LYS A 79 11.78 -7.32 -17.56
N PRO A 80 10.74 -7.82 -18.25
CA PRO A 80 9.73 -8.61 -17.57
C PRO A 80 10.31 -9.94 -17.06
N ILE A 81 9.75 -10.44 -15.95
CA ILE A 81 10.30 -11.57 -15.20
C ILE A 81 10.33 -12.89 -16.00
N ASP A 82 9.47 -13.03 -17.00
CA ASP A 82 9.45 -14.18 -17.89
C ASP A 82 10.63 -14.20 -18.86
N GLU A 83 11.19 -13.04 -19.20
CA GLU A 83 12.42 -12.93 -19.98
C GLU A 83 13.66 -13.25 -19.11
N VAL A 84 13.74 -12.68 -17.91
CA VAL A 84 14.95 -12.79 -17.07
C VAL A 84 14.99 -14.04 -16.19
N LEU A 85 13.84 -14.57 -15.78
CA LEU A 85 13.69 -15.70 -14.86
C LEU A 85 12.54 -16.63 -15.28
N PRO A 86 12.65 -17.29 -16.46
CA PRO A 86 11.54 -18.05 -17.06
C PRO A 86 11.02 -19.18 -16.16
N LYS A 87 11.90 -19.89 -15.45
CA LYS A 87 11.51 -20.98 -14.54
C LYS A 87 10.70 -20.48 -13.34
N LEU A 88 11.07 -19.33 -12.77
CA LEU A 88 10.35 -18.71 -11.67
C LEU A 88 8.99 -18.20 -12.15
N ALA A 89 8.95 -17.52 -13.29
CA ALA A 89 7.71 -17.08 -13.92
C ALA A 89 6.74 -18.25 -14.16
N GLU A 90 7.24 -19.40 -14.63
CA GLU A 90 6.43 -20.60 -14.81
C GLU A 90 5.89 -21.17 -13.48
N SER A 91 6.71 -21.22 -12.42
CA SER A 91 6.26 -21.68 -11.10
C SER A 91 5.15 -20.81 -10.50
N ILE A 92 5.22 -19.49 -10.71
CA ILE A 92 4.21 -18.54 -10.22
C ILE A 92 2.93 -18.64 -11.04
N ARG A 93 3.02 -18.78 -12.38
CA ARG A 93 1.86 -18.94 -13.28
C ARG A 93 1.02 -20.18 -12.93
N ARG A 94 1.65 -21.26 -12.45
CA ARG A 94 0.94 -22.47 -11.99
C ARG A 94 0.17 -22.28 -10.68
N GLY A 95 0.39 -21.18 -9.95
CA GLY A 95 -0.09 -20.97 -8.58
C GLY A 95 -1.32 -20.09 -8.41
N ARG A 96 -2.29 -20.04 -9.34
CA ARG A 96 -3.56 -19.31 -9.12
C ARG A 96 -4.74 -20.24 -8.90
N GLY A 97 -4.85 -20.78 -7.69
CA GLY A 97 -6.13 -21.18 -7.11
C GLY A 97 -6.15 -22.53 -6.39
N ARG A 98 -7.08 -22.67 -5.43
CA ARG A 98 -7.50 -23.96 -4.89
C ARG A 98 -7.87 -24.87 -6.07
N PRO A 99 -7.47 -26.15 -6.08
CA PRO A 99 -7.88 -27.11 -7.11
C PRO A 99 -9.39 -27.02 -7.38
N ARG A 100 -9.78 -27.03 -8.65
CA ARG A 100 -11.20 -26.99 -9.04
C ARG A 100 -11.92 -28.16 -8.36
N LEU A 101 -12.92 -27.88 -7.52
CA LEU A 101 -13.76 -28.91 -6.91
C LEU A 101 -14.51 -29.65 -8.01
N HIS A 102 -14.38 -30.98 -8.05
CA HIS A 102 -15.05 -31.83 -9.06
C HIS A 102 -16.58 -31.62 -9.09
N ASN A 103 -17.19 -31.35 -7.92
CA ASN A 103 -18.63 -31.13 -7.77
C ASN A 103 -18.91 -29.76 -7.12
N ALA A 104 -18.41 -28.68 -7.72
CA ALA A 104 -18.72 -27.33 -7.24
C ALA A 104 -20.22 -27.03 -7.37
N LYS A 105 -20.80 -26.32 -6.39
CA LYS A 105 -22.17 -25.80 -6.51
C LYS A 105 -22.24 -24.86 -7.72
N GLN A 106 -23.23 -25.05 -8.59
CA GLN A 106 -23.45 -24.16 -9.72
C GLN A 106 -24.20 -22.90 -9.24
N ALA A 107 -23.64 -21.72 -9.51
CA ALA A 107 -24.34 -20.46 -9.32
C ALA A 107 -25.32 -20.26 -10.48
N VAL A 108 -26.62 -20.18 -10.17
CA VAL A 108 -27.69 -19.93 -11.15
C VAL A 108 -28.50 -18.71 -10.74
N THR A 109 -28.95 -17.92 -11.71
CA THR A 109 -29.87 -16.81 -11.48
C THR A 109 -31.30 -17.33 -11.54
N LEU A 110 -31.96 -17.44 -10.38
CA LEU A 110 -33.37 -17.87 -10.25
C LEU A 110 -34.20 -16.74 -9.66
N ARG A 111 -35.36 -16.43 -10.27
CA ARG A 111 -36.36 -15.54 -9.68
C ARG A 111 -37.32 -16.36 -8.84
N LEU A 112 -37.52 -15.96 -7.59
CA LEU A 112 -38.43 -16.57 -6.63
C LEU A 112 -39.44 -15.51 -6.19
N ASP A 113 -40.60 -15.97 -5.73
CA ASP A 113 -41.58 -15.10 -5.07
C ASP A 113 -40.96 -14.45 -3.82
N PRO A 114 -41.15 -13.14 -3.60
CA PRO A 114 -40.60 -12.43 -2.44
C PRO A 114 -41.00 -13.07 -1.10
N ASP A 115 -42.23 -13.57 -0.96
CA ASP A 115 -42.71 -14.16 0.29
C ASP A 115 -41.96 -15.44 0.64
N VAL A 116 -41.57 -16.21 -0.37
CA VAL A 116 -40.76 -17.43 -0.18
C VAL A 116 -39.36 -17.07 0.31
N VAL A 117 -38.75 -16.04 -0.26
CA VAL A 117 -37.41 -15.58 0.13
C VAL A 117 -37.42 -15.07 1.57
N GLU A 118 -38.41 -14.26 1.94
CA GLU A 118 -38.52 -13.70 3.30
C GLU A 118 -38.78 -14.79 4.35
N ARG A 119 -39.61 -15.81 4.03
CA ARG A 119 -39.79 -16.97 4.92
C ARG A 119 -38.48 -17.72 5.18
N PHE A 120 -37.66 -17.93 4.15
CA PHE A 120 -36.37 -18.57 4.38
C PHE A 120 -35.43 -17.66 5.17
N LYS A 121 -35.33 -16.38 4.85
CA LYS A 121 -34.47 -15.42 5.57
C LYS A 121 -34.79 -15.35 7.07
N SER A 122 -36.06 -15.45 7.46
CA SER A 122 -36.46 -15.43 8.87
C SER A 122 -36.02 -16.67 9.66
N GLU A 123 -35.59 -17.73 8.97
CA GLU A 123 -35.03 -18.93 9.59
C GLU A 123 -33.56 -18.78 10.05
N GLY A 124 -32.91 -17.65 9.76
CA GLY A 124 -31.55 -17.30 10.21
C GLY A 124 -30.48 -17.33 9.12
N ASP A 125 -29.20 -17.21 9.53
CA ASP A 125 -28.06 -16.96 8.62
C ASP A 125 -27.84 -18.05 7.54
N ASP A 126 -28.27 -19.29 7.83
CA ASP A 126 -28.15 -20.45 6.93
C ASP A 126 -29.32 -20.62 5.95
N TRP A 127 -30.19 -19.62 5.81
CA TRP A 127 -31.41 -19.73 5.00
C TRP A 127 -31.18 -20.18 3.55
N ARG A 128 -30.07 -19.75 2.93
CA ARG A 128 -29.71 -20.18 1.56
C ARG A 128 -29.37 -21.66 1.49
N THR A 129 -28.71 -22.19 2.53
CA THR A 129 -28.39 -23.62 2.62
C THR A 129 -29.66 -24.44 2.80
N ARG A 130 -30.59 -23.98 3.64
CA ARG A 130 -31.89 -24.64 3.85
C ARG A 130 -32.75 -24.63 2.59
N MET A 131 -32.79 -23.50 1.89
CA MET A 131 -33.46 -23.38 0.58
C MET A 131 -32.87 -24.38 -0.44
N ALA A 132 -31.54 -24.49 -0.52
CA ALA A 132 -30.89 -25.46 -1.41
C ALA A 132 -31.28 -26.92 -1.09
N GLN A 133 -31.43 -27.27 0.20
CA GLN A 133 -31.90 -28.59 0.60
C GLN A 133 -33.38 -28.83 0.25
N ALA A 134 -34.24 -27.80 0.38
CA ALA A 134 -35.63 -27.90 -0.04
C ALA A 134 -35.75 -28.16 -1.54
N VAL A 135 -34.99 -27.43 -2.37
CA VAL A 135 -34.92 -27.65 -3.82
C VAL A 135 -34.41 -29.07 -4.13
N LYS A 136 -33.38 -29.54 -3.43
CA LYS A 136 -32.87 -30.91 -3.61
C LYS A 136 -33.90 -31.98 -3.28
N LYS A 137 -34.71 -31.79 -2.23
CA LYS A 137 -35.78 -32.72 -1.84
C LYS A 137 -36.94 -32.73 -2.83
N ALA A 138 -37.27 -31.57 -3.40
CA ALA A 138 -38.34 -31.41 -4.38
C ALA A 138 -37.91 -31.76 -5.82
N SER A 139 -36.61 -31.97 -6.05
CA SER A 139 -36.10 -32.35 -7.36
C SER A 139 -36.73 -33.68 -7.79
N PRO A 140 -37.20 -33.82 -9.04
CA PRO A 140 -37.72 -35.08 -9.54
C PRO A 140 -36.69 -36.20 -9.33
N ARG A 141 -37.17 -37.39 -8.92
CA ARG A 141 -36.32 -38.57 -8.96
C ARG A 141 -36.10 -38.90 -10.43
N GLY A 142 -34.84 -38.81 -10.89
CA GLY A 142 -34.41 -39.40 -12.15
C GLY A 142 -34.33 -40.91 -12.04
#